data_AF-A0A2J0KWN9-F1
#
_entry.id   AF-A0A2J0KWN9-F1
#
_cell.length_a   1.000
_cell.length_b   1.000
_cell.length_c   1.000
_cell.angle_alpha   90.00
_cell.angle_beta   90.00
_cell.angle_gamma   90.00
#
_symmetry.space_group_name_H-M   'P 1'
#
loop_
_entity.id
_entity.type
_entity.pdbx_description
1 polymer ?
#
loop_
_entity_poly.entity_id
_entity_poly.type
_entity_poly.pdbx_seq_one_letter_code
_entity_poly.pdbx_strand_id
1 'polypeptide(L)'
;MELKELKSNIIDMAREVEEIIDLISKGFIENKSEYLDEALDKEKEVNILEKSLTKGILNISRQTFDKDFKEELVVLSQVIESLERMGDECAGLIERIEIKIQEKLLFPDIGVEEFNEVYNMMKVSVAGMIKILRHPKGEVEAKEVISNGFKIKDLIERYRKAHAERLVKGMCDPRASNMYFDMLDFTGNIARHSSNIVKTLIAK
;
A
#
# COMPACT_ATOMS: atom_id res chain seq x y z
N MET A 1 8.82 10.14 23.66
CA MET A 1 7.61 9.74 22.95
C MET A 1 6.67 9.05 23.91
N GLU A 2 5.51 9.64 24.13
CA GLU A 2 4.41 9.03 24.90
C GLU A 2 3.48 8.23 23.98
N LEU A 3 2.60 7.38 24.52
CA LEU A 3 1.69 6.54 23.70
C LEU A 3 0.78 7.36 22.78
N LYS A 4 0.26 8.50 23.26
CA LYS A 4 -0.62 9.36 22.47
C LYS A 4 0.11 9.92 21.25
N GLU A 5 1.36 10.35 21.45
CA GLU A 5 2.25 10.82 20.40
C GLU A 5 2.59 9.69 19.43
N LEU A 6 2.93 8.49 19.92
CA LEU A 6 3.17 7.30 19.10
C LEU A 6 1.99 7.02 18.15
N LYS A 7 0.76 7.00 18.68
CA LYS A 7 -0.45 6.74 17.89
C LYS A 7 -0.69 7.82 16.83
N SER A 8 -0.44 9.09 17.17
CA SER A 8 -0.52 10.20 16.20
C SER A 8 0.47 10.00 15.06
N ASN A 9 1.73 9.72 15.40
CA ASN A 9 2.78 9.56 14.41
C ASN A 9 2.59 8.31 13.52
N ILE A 10 1.92 7.26 14.01
CA ILE A 10 1.50 6.10 13.18
C ILE A 10 0.47 6.54 12.13
N ILE A 11 -0.49 7.39 12.51
CA ILE A 11 -1.47 7.93 11.56
C ILE A 11 -0.77 8.82 10.53
N ASP A 12 0.21 9.63 10.95
CA ASP A 12 0.99 10.45 10.03
C ASP A 12 1.78 9.59 9.04
N MET A 13 2.45 8.52 9.49
CA MET A 13 3.11 7.54 8.61
C MET A 13 2.14 6.92 7.60
N ALA A 14 0.90 6.60 8.01
CA ALA A 14 -0.10 6.08 7.09
C ALA A 14 -0.56 7.12 6.04
N ARG A 15 -0.56 8.41 6.39
CA ARG A 15 -0.86 9.50 5.44
C ARG A 15 0.27 9.71 4.45
N GLU A 16 1.53 9.58 4.86
CA GLU A 16 2.66 9.61 3.93
C GLU A 16 2.51 8.52 2.86
N VAL A 17 2.13 7.30 3.25
CA VAL A 17 1.83 6.20 2.31
C VAL A 17 0.67 6.57 1.36
N GLU A 18 -0.40 7.20 1.84
CA GLU A 18 -1.51 7.68 1.00
C GLU A 18 -1.04 8.75 0.00
N GLU A 19 -0.18 9.67 0.40
CA GLU A 19 0.39 10.71 -0.47
C GLU A 19 1.32 10.13 -1.54
N ILE A 20 2.15 9.13 -1.19
CA ILE A 20 2.97 8.37 -2.16
C ILE A 20 2.09 7.76 -3.25
N ILE A 21 0.97 7.13 -2.86
CA ILE A 21 0.00 6.53 -3.77
C ILE A 21 -0.63 7.58 -4.70
N ASP A 22 -0.98 8.75 -4.17
CA ASP A 22 -1.51 9.85 -5.00
C ASP A 22 -0.48 10.37 -6.00
N LEU A 23 0.78 10.47 -5.62
CA LEU A 23 1.88 10.87 -6.50
C LEU A 23 2.15 9.84 -7.59
N ILE A 24 2.20 8.54 -7.25
CA ILE A 24 2.32 7.45 -8.21
C ILE A 24 1.22 7.53 -9.27
N SER A 25 -0.02 7.77 -8.86
CA SER A 25 -1.16 7.92 -9.78
C SER A 25 -0.94 9.07 -10.78
N LYS A 26 -0.48 10.23 -10.31
CA LYS A 26 -0.16 11.38 -11.18
C LYS A 26 0.99 11.06 -12.12
N GLY A 27 2.07 10.49 -11.61
CA GLY A 27 3.25 10.09 -12.40
C GLY A 27 2.90 9.10 -13.51
N PHE A 28 2.04 8.12 -13.20
CA PHE A 28 1.55 7.15 -14.18
C PHE A 28 0.66 7.77 -15.26
N ILE A 29 -0.33 8.57 -14.87
CA ILE A 29 -1.30 9.18 -15.80
C ILE A 29 -0.61 10.22 -16.70
N GLU A 30 0.21 11.08 -16.12
CA GLU A 30 0.87 12.17 -16.83
C GLU A 30 2.19 11.74 -17.51
N ASN A 31 2.67 10.53 -17.26
CA ASN A 31 4.00 10.04 -17.66
C ASN A 31 5.13 11.00 -17.25
N LYS A 32 5.06 11.53 -16.02
CA LYS A 32 6.05 12.46 -15.46
C LYS A 32 6.82 11.81 -14.32
N SER A 33 8.13 11.66 -14.49
CA SER A 33 9.02 11.10 -13.47
C SER A 33 9.15 11.99 -12.23
N GLU A 34 8.96 13.30 -12.36
CA GLU A 34 9.07 14.25 -11.23
C GLU A 34 8.14 13.87 -10.06
N TYR A 35 6.92 13.40 -10.34
CA TYR A 35 6.01 12.91 -9.30
C TYR A 35 6.48 11.60 -8.66
N LEU A 36 7.20 10.77 -9.43
CA LEU A 36 7.74 9.50 -8.97
C LEU A 36 8.98 9.71 -8.09
N ASP A 37 9.84 10.67 -8.45
CA ASP A 37 10.98 11.12 -7.64
C ASP A 37 10.49 11.64 -6.27
N GLU A 38 9.45 12.49 -6.27
CA GLU A 38 8.82 12.98 -5.03
C GLU A 38 8.23 11.83 -4.19
N ALA A 39 7.60 10.85 -4.83
CA ALA A 39 7.06 9.67 -4.16
C ALA A 39 8.15 8.81 -3.51
N LEU A 40 9.31 8.65 -4.16
CA LEU A 40 10.47 7.94 -3.60
C LEU A 40 11.09 8.69 -2.42
N ASP A 41 11.11 10.02 -2.44
CA ASP A 41 11.60 10.80 -1.29
C ASP A 41 10.69 10.63 -0.08
N LYS A 42 9.37 10.62 -0.27
CA LYS A 42 8.41 10.31 0.81
C LYS A 42 8.53 8.88 1.32
N GLU A 43 8.83 7.90 0.47
CA GLU A 43 9.09 6.53 0.93
C GLU A 43 10.27 6.46 1.91
N LYS A 44 11.33 7.25 1.66
CA LYS A 44 12.46 7.36 2.61
C LYS A 44 12.01 7.97 3.94
N GLU A 45 11.06 8.90 3.91
CA GLU A 45 10.46 9.46 5.13
C GLU A 45 9.66 8.40 5.90
N VAL A 46 8.89 7.55 5.23
CA VAL A 46 8.20 6.39 5.83
C VAL A 46 9.21 5.47 6.53
N ASN A 47 10.35 5.18 5.90
CA ASN A 47 11.43 4.39 6.49
C ASN A 47 12.08 5.04 7.72
N ILE A 48 12.17 6.37 7.76
CA ILE A 48 12.66 7.11 8.93
C ILE A 48 11.63 7.06 10.06
N LEU A 49 10.34 7.20 9.74
CA LEU A 49 9.24 7.12 10.69
C LEU A 49 9.16 5.73 11.33
N GLU A 50 9.28 4.65 10.55
CA GLU A 50 9.34 3.26 11.04
C GLU A 50 10.38 3.14 12.17
N LYS A 51 11.64 3.53 11.88
CA LYS A 51 12.75 3.41 12.84
C LYS A 51 12.50 4.21 14.11
N SER A 52 11.91 5.39 13.97
CA SER A 52 11.58 6.27 15.11
C SER A 52 10.46 5.67 15.97
N LEU A 53 9.39 5.21 15.33
CA LEU A 53 8.21 4.61 15.98
C LEU A 53 8.56 3.29 16.67
N THR A 54 9.33 2.42 16.03
CA THR A 54 9.82 1.16 16.59
C THR A 54 10.67 1.40 17.85
N LYS A 55 11.56 2.41 17.83
CA LYS A 55 12.29 2.85 19.05
C LYS A 55 11.34 3.38 20.13
N GLY A 56 10.30 4.11 19.73
CA GLY A 56 9.24 4.60 20.61
C GLY A 56 8.55 3.46 21.35
N ILE A 57 8.12 2.42 20.64
CA ILE A 57 7.51 1.20 21.21
C ILE A 57 8.44 0.56 22.24
N LEU A 58 9.72 0.34 21.89
CA LEU A 58 10.68 -0.27 22.80
C LEU A 58 10.83 0.53 24.09
N ASN A 59 10.94 1.86 23.99
CA ASN A 59 11.07 2.74 25.15
C ASN A 59 9.83 2.69 26.05
N ILE A 60 8.63 2.76 25.48
CA ILE A 60 7.37 2.69 26.23
C ILE A 60 7.21 1.31 26.90
N SER A 61 7.56 0.22 26.20
CA SER A 61 7.44 -1.15 26.72
C SER A 61 8.26 -1.40 27.99
N ARG A 62 9.39 -0.69 28.16
CA ARG A 62 10.27 -0.80 29.33
C ARG A 62 9.73 -0.10 30.57
N GLN A 63 8.76 0.80 30.40
CA GLN A 63 8.22 1.64 31.47
C GLN A 63 6.94 1.06 32.11
N THR A 64 6.43 -0.05 31.57
CA THR A 64 5.14 -0.64 31.98
C THR A 64 5.24 -2.14 32.22
N PHE A 65 4.50 -2.62 33.21
CA PHE A 65 4.34 -4.05 33.51
C PHE A 65 2.93 -4.57 33.20
N ASP A 66 2.03 -3.68 32.77
CA ASP A 66 0.66 -4.02 32.41
C ASP A 66 0.64 -4.89 31.14
N LYS A 67 -0.02 -6.05 31.23
CA LYS A 67 -0.09 -7.03 30.16
C LYS A 67 -0.95 -6.53 29.00
N ASP A 68 -2.11 -5.95 29.29
CA ASP A 68 -3.07 -5.49 28.27
C ASP A 68 -2.45 -4.34 27.46
N PHE A 69 -1.68 -3.50 28.16
CA PHE A 69 -0.91 -2.43 27.55
C PHE A 69 0.23 -2.96 26.66
N LYS A 70 0.93 -4.02 27.07
CA LYS A 70 1.95 -4.67 26.22
C LYS A 70 1.35 -5.31 24.97
N GLU A 71 0.17 -5.91 25.07
CA GLU A 71 -0.56 -6.44 23.92
C GLU A 71 -0.96 -5.32 22.94
N GLU A 72 -1.32 -4.12 23.43
CA GLU A 72 -1.51 -2.95 22.58
C GLU A 72 -0.23 -2.54 21.83
N LEU A 73 0.92 -2.52 22.50
CA LEU A 73 2.19 -2.18 21.86
C LEU A 73 2.59 -3.18 20.78
N VAL A 74 2.30 -4.48 20.97
CA VAL A 74 2.52 -5.51 19.93
C VAL A 74 1.67 -5.22 18.70
N VAL A 75 0.39 -4.91 18.89
CA VAL A 75 -0.50 -4.52 17.78
C VAL A 75 0.03 -3.30 17.04
N LEU A 76 0.43 -2.24 17.74
CA LEU A 76 0.97 -1.04 17.12
C LEU A 76 2.27 -1.32 16.34
N SER A 77 3.12 -2.22 16.85
CA SER A 77 4.34 -2.66 16.14
C SER A 77 4.03 -3.34 14.82
N GLN A 78 3.01 -4.20 14.78
CA GLN A 78 2.59 -4.88 13.55
C GLN A 78 1.97 -3.92 12.53
N VAL A 79 1.30 -2.87 13.01
CA VAL A 79 0.78 -1.79 12.15
C VAL A 79 1.93 -1.03 11.50
N ILE A 80 2.94 -0.63 12.28
CA ILE A 80 4.13 0.07 11.76
C ILE A 80 4.85 -0.76 10.69
N GLU A 81 5.11 -2.04 10.97
CA GLU A 81 5.73 -2.96 10.01
C GLU A 81 4.90 -3.11 8.73
N SER A 82 3.57 -3.14 8.86
CA SER A 82 2.68 -3.24 7.69
C SER A 82 2.66 -1.97 6.85
N LEU A 83 2.78 -0.79 7.47
CA LEU A 83 2.85 0.49 6.77
C LEU A 83 4.19 0.67 6.04
N GLU A 84 5.31 0.26 6.64
CA GLU A 84 6.60 0.27 5.96
C GLU A 84 6.62 -0.65 4.74
N ARG A 85 6.08 -1.87 4.87
CA ARG A 85 5.90 -2.76 3.71
C ARG A 85 5.01 -2.18 2.63
N MET A 86 4.01 -1.35 2.97
CA MET A 86 3.24 -0.64 1.94
C MET A 86 4.11 0.39 1.21
N GLY A 87 5.01 1.08 1.92
CA GLY A 87 6.02 1.95 1.34
C GLY A 87 6.96 1.20 0.38
N ASP A 88 7.49 0.04 0.78
CA ASP A 88 8.34 -0.80 -0.08
C ASP A 88 7.62 -1.24 -1.37
N GLU A 89 6.36 -1.67 -1.27
CA GLU A 89 5.56 -2.07 -2.43
C GLU A 89 5.28 -0.85 -3.33
N CYS A 90 5.15 0.35 -2.76
CA CYS A 90 5.07 1.59 -3.52
C CYS A 90 6.40 1.90 -4.25
N ALA A 91 7.56 1.72 -3.60
CA ALA A 91 8.86 1.89 -4.24
C ALA A 91 9.04 0.92 -5.43
N GLY A 92 8.64 -0.35 -5.25
CA GLY A 92 8.64 -1.33 -6.33
C GLY A 92 7.74 -0.90 -7.50
N LEU A 93 6.54 -0.39 -7.20
CA LEU A 93 5.64 0.13 -8.23
C LEU A 93 6.20 1.37 -8.95
N ILE A 94 6.84 2.30 -8.22
CA ILE A 94 7.49 3.48 -8.79
C ILE A 94 8.55 3.06 -9.80
N GLU A 95 9.46 2.16 -9.42
CA GLU A 95 10.52 1.66 -10.31
C GLU A 95 9.95 1.10 -11.62
N ARG A 96 8.86 0.33 -11.54
CA ARG A 96 8.19 -0.24 -12.73
C ARG A 96 7.60 0.84 -13.64
N ILE A 97 7.01 1.88 -13.07
CA ILE A 97 6.44 2.99 -13.84
C ILE A 97 7.54 3.85 -14.46
N GLU A 98 8.65 4.09 -13.76
CA GLU A 98 9.82 4.81 -14.30
C GLU A 98 10.39 4.09 -15.52
N ILE A 99 10.61 2.77 -15.42
CA ILE A 99 11.11 1.97 -16.55
C ILE A 99 10.12 2.06 -17.71
N LYS A 100 8.82 1.95 -17.46
CA LYS A 100 7.78 2.13 -18.50
C LYS A 100 7.91 3.49 -19.21
N ILE A 101 8.14 4.57 -18.48
CA ILE A 101 8.30 5.92 -19.04
C ILE A 101 9.60 6.02 -19.86
N GLN A 102 10.73 5.59 -19.29
CA GLN A 102 12.06 5.68 -19.91
C GLN A 102 12.14 4.86 -21.21
N GLU A 103 11.67 3.61 -21.16
CA GLU A 103 11.68 2.68 -22.29
C GLU A 103 10.49 2.89 -23.25
N LYS A 104 9.60 3.83 -22.95
CA LYS A 104 8.39 4.15 -23.73
C LYS A 104 7.53 2.91 -23.98
N LEU A 105 7.38 2.06 -22.96
CA LEU A 105 6.59 0.85 -23.05
C LEU A 105 5.11 1.22 -23.21
N LEU A 106 4.47 0.59 -24.20
CA LEU A 106 3.05 0.76 -24.48
C LEU A 106 2.28 -0.38 -23.84
N PHE A 107 1.27 -0.02 -23.03
CA PHE A 107 0.25 -0.95 -22.58
C PHE A 107 -0.96 -0.83 -23.51
N PRO A 108 -1.64 -1.95 -23.82
CA PRO A 108 -2.93 -1.86 -24.51
C PRO A 108 -3.94 -1.15 -23.62
N ASP A 109 -4.88 -0.40 -24.20
CA ASP A 109 -5.87 0.39 -23.47
C ASP A 109 -6.61 -0.43 -22.41
N ILE A 110 -7.02 -1.65 -22.77
CA ILE A 110 -7.67 -2.58 -21.83
C ILE A 110 -6.80 -2.93 -20.62
N GLY A 111 -5.47 -3.03 -20.77
CA GLY A 111 -4.56 -3.28 -19.67
C GLY A 111 -4.44 -2.06 -18.75
N VAL A 112 -4.48 -0.85 -19.31
CA VAL A 112 -4.48 0.39 -18.54
C VAL A 112 -5.78 0.54 -17.74
N GLU A 113 -6.93 0.22 -18.36
CA GLU A 113 -8.24 0.20 -17.68
C GLU A 113 -8.27 -0.81 -16.51
N GLU A 114 -7.83 -2.04 -16.76
CA GLU A 114 -7.73 -3.10 -15.74
C GLU A 114 -6.84 -2.68 -14.56
N PHE A 115 -5.66 -2.11 -14.83
CA PHE A 115 -4.78 -1.59 -13.78
C PHE A 115 -5.43 -0.45 -12.99
N ASN A 116 -6.05 0.52 -13.67
CA ASN A 116 -6.70 1.65 -13.02
C ASN A 116 -7.85 1.23 -12.11
N GLU A 117 -8.62 0.20 -12.48
CA GLU A 117 -9.67 -0.36 -11.62
C GLU A 117 -9.07 -0.89 -10.31
N VAL A 118 -8.07 -1.76 -10.41
CA VAL A 118 -7.39 -2.36 -9.24
C VAL A 118 -6.73 -1.27 -8.38
N TYR A 119 -6.10 -0.29 -9.00
CA TYR A 119 -5.44 0.82 -8.33
C TYR A 119 -6.43 1.68 -7.53
N ASN A 120 -7.55 2.05 -8.15
CA ASN A 120 -8.58 2.84 -7.47
C ASN A 120 -9.23 2.07 -6.31
N MET A 121 -9.47 0.77 -6.47
CA MET A 121 -9.94 -0.07 -5.37
C MET A 121 -8.91 -0.11 -4.23
N MET A 122 -7.62 -0.23 -4.54
CA MET A 122 -6.55 -0.17 -3.54
C MET A 122 -6.57 1.15 -2.77
N LYS A 123 -6.71 2.31 -3.45
CA LYS A 123 -6.83 3.63 -2.80
C LYS A 123 -7.98 3.66 -1.79
N VAL A 124 -9.14 3.12 -2.15
CA VAL A 124 -10.30 3.02 -1.25
C VAL A 124 -9.97 2.18 -0.01
N SER A 125 -9.26 1.05 -0.18
CA SER A 125 -8.81 0.23 0.96
C SER A 125 -7.88 0.98 1.90
N VAL A 126 -6.91 1.74 1.37
CA VAL A 126 -5.95 2.52 2.15
C VAL A 126 -6.66 3.63 2.93
N ALA A 127 -7.52 4.40 2.26
CA ALA A 127 -8.31 5.46 2.90
C ALA A 127 -9.23 4.90 4.00
N GLY A 128 -9.84 3.73 3.78
CA GLY A 128 -10.64 3.03 4.79
C GLY A 128 -9.80 2.59 6.00
N MET A 129 -8.61 2.03 5.76
CA MET A 129 -7.68 1.63 6.81
C MET A 129 -7.24 2.84 7.67
N ILE A 130 -6.95 3.99 7.07
CA ILE A 130 -6.59 5.22 7.78
C ILE A 130 -7.75 5.72 8.66
N LYS A 131 -9.00 5.63 8.19
CA LYS A 131 -10.19 5.97 9.00
C LYS A 131 -10.29 5.08 10.25
N ILE A 132 -10.03 3.79 10.10
CA ILE A 132 -10.08 2.82 11.21
C ILE A 132 -8.93 3.06 12.20
N LEU A 133 -7.72 3.42 11.74
CA LEU A 133 -6.62 3.82 12.62
C LEU A 133 -7.00 5.02 13.49
N ARG A 134 -7.73 6.00 12.95
CA ARG A 134 -8.23 7.16 13.71
C ARG A 134 -9.39 6.79 14.64
N HIS A 135 -10.26 5.89 14.19
CA HIS A 135 -11.48 5.51 14.90
C HIS A 135 -11.70 3.98 14.87
N PRO A 136 -11.10 3.23 15.80
CA PRO A 136 -11.09 1.75 15.77
C PRO A 136 -12.45 1.04 15.94
N LYS A 137 -13.55 1.78 16.07
CA LYS A 137 -14.91 1.23 16.30
C LYS A 137 -15.74 1.06 15.02
N GLY A 138 -15.18 1.33 13.84
CA GLY A 138 -15.87 1.22 12.55
C GLY A 138 -15.96 -0.22 12.03
N GLU A 139 -16.87 -1.03 12.58
CA GLU A 139 -17.02 -2.44 12.18
C GLU A 139 -17.46 -2.59 10.71
N VAL A 140 -18.32 -1.69 10.21
CA VAL A 140 -18.78 -1.70 8.82
C VAL A 140 -17.63 -1.39 7.88
N GLU A 141 -16.90 -0.30 8.15
CA GLU A 141 -15.73 0.12 7.39
C GLU A 141 -14.64 -0.96 7.39
N ALA A 142 -14.44 -1.64 8.53
CA ALA A 142 -13.48 -2.72 8.63
C ALA A 142 -13.83 -3.91 7.71
N LYS A 143 -15.10 -4.31 7.70
CA LYS A 143 -15.60 -5.37 6.79
C LYS A 143 -15.45 -4.96 5.33
N GLU A 144 -15.68 -3.70 5.00
CA GLU A 144 -15.52 -3.19 3.64
C GLU A 144 -14.07 -3.26 3.17
N VAL A 145 -13.10 -2.78 3.97
CA VAL A 145 -11.67 -2.84 3.61
C VAL A 145 -11.22 -4.28 3.40
N ILE A 146 -11.60 -5.19 4.31
CA ILE A 146 -11.25 -6.62 4.21
C ILE A 146 -11.88 -7.26 2.97
N SER A 147 -13.18 -7.00 2.73
CA SER A 147 -13.89 -7.51 1.55
C SER A 147 -13.25 -7.01 0.26
N ASN A 148 -12.87 -5.73 0.22
CA ASN A 148 -12.24 -5.12 -0.94
C ASN A 148 -10.89 -5.77 -1.26
N GLY A 149 -10.09 -6.10 -0.24
CA GLY A 149 -8.84 -6.86 -0.43
C GLY A 149 -9.04 -8.22 -1.12
N PHE A 150 -10.11 -8.96 -0.78
CA PHE A 150 -10.43 -10.22 -1.48
C PHE A 150 -10.87 -10.00 -2.93
N LYS A 151 -11.67 -8.96 -3.19
CA LYS A 151 -12.09 -8.60 -4.56
C LYS A 151 -10.91 -8.21 -5.44
N ILE A 152 -9.99 -7.42 -4.90
CA ILE A 152 -8.75 -7.01 -5.58
C ILE A 152 -7.92 -8.25 -5.95
N LYS A 153 -7.76 -9.21 -5.04
CA LYS A 153 -7.04 -10.44 -5.32
C LYS A 153 -7.65 -11.22 -6.50
N ASP A 154 -8.98 -11.39 -6.50
CA ASP A 154 -9.69 -12.08 -7.59
C ASP A 154 -9.54 -11.34 -8.93
N LEU A 155 -9.65 -10.01 -8.92
CA LEU A 155 -9.43 -9.17 -10.11
C LEU A 155 -8.03 -9.36 -10.69
N ILE A 156 -7.00 -9.33 -9.83
CA ILE A 156 -5.61 -9.52 -10.26
C ILE A 156 -5.42 -10.90 -10.91
N GLU A 157 -5.95 -11.97 -10.29
CA GLU A 157 -5.88 -13.32 -10.89
C GLU A 157 -6.56 -13.38 -12.27
N ARG A 158 -7.71 -12.73 -12.42
CA ARG A 158 -8.42 -12.63 -13.70
C ARG A 158 -7.64 -11.83 -14.74
N TYR A 159 -7.08 -10.68 -14.38
CA TYR A 159 -6.36 -9.79 -15.29
C TYR A 159 -5.00 -10.35 -15.70
N ARG A 160 -4.32 -11.08 -14.80
CA ARG A 160 -3.13 -11.85 -15.16
C ARG A 160 -3.43 -12.89 -16.24
N LYS A 161 -4.51 -13.65 -16.05
CA LYS A 161 -4.95 -14.65 -17.05
C LYS A 161 -5.31 -14.00 -18.38
N ALA A 162 -6.13 -12.95 -18.35
CA ALA A 162 -6.55 -12.23 -19.56
C ALA A 162 -5.34 -11.65 -20.33
N HIS A 163 -4.38 -11.07 -19.62
CA HIS A 163 -3.17 -10.53 -20.25
C HIS A 163 -2.26 -11.63 -20.81
N ALA A 164 -2.12 -12.78 -20.14
CA ALA A 164 -1.39 -13.93 -20.67
C ALA A 164 -2.02 -14.46 -21.98
N GLU A 165 -3.35 -14.51 -22.06
CA GLU A 165 -4.05 -14.87 -23.30
C GLU A 165 -3.80 -13.86 -24.43
N ARG A 166 -3.77 -12.55 -24.12
CA ARG A 166 -3.44 -11.49 -25.09
C ARG A 166 -1.99 -11.61 -25.58
N LEU A 167 -1.05 -11.94 -24.70
CA LEU A 167 0.35 -12.18 -25.04
C LEU A 167 0.50 -13.34 -26.03
N VAL A 168 -0.16 -14.47 -25.77
CA VAL A 168 -0.15 -15.64 -26.68
C VAL A 168 -0.71 -15.30 -28.07
N LYS A 169 -1.67 -14.38 -28.14
CA LYS A 169 -2.27 -13.90 -29.39
C LYS A 169 -1.45 -12.81 -30.10
N GLY A 170 -0.29 -12.42 -29.57
CA GLY A 170 0.56 -11.37 -30.14
C GLY A 170 -0.03 -9.95 -30.01
N MET A 171 -0.96 -9.74 -29.07
CA MET A 171 -1.63 -8.46 -28.88
C MET A 171 -0.95 -7.55 -27.85
N CYS A 172 0.14 -8.01 -27.22
CA CYS A 172 0.90 -7.27 -26.22
C CYS A 172 2.39 -7.38 -26.50
N ASP A 173 3.15 -6.34 -26.13
CA ASP A 173 4.61 -6.38 -26.14
C ASP A 173 5.10 -7.29 -25.00
N PRO A 174 5.81 -8.40 -25.29
CA PRO A 174 6.34 -9.29 -24.25
C PRO A 174 7.23 -8.57 -23.23
N ARG A 175 7.91 -7.48 -23.62
CA ARG A 175 8.76 -6.68 -22.73
C ARG A 175 7.93 -5.94 -21.66
N ALA A 176 6.68 -5.61 -21.98
CA ALA A 176 5.76 -4.92 -21.08
C ALA A 176 4.95 -5.88 -20.19
N SER A 177 4.81 -7.17 -20.55
CA SER A 177 3.94 -8.09 -19.80
C SER A 177 4.41 -8.38 -18.38
N ASN A 178 5.71 -8.61 -18.15
CA ASN A 178 6.22 -8.81 -16.79
C ASN A 178 6.04 -7.54 -15.95
N MET A 179 6.26 -6.37 -16.55
CA MET A 179 6.03 -5.07 -15.92
C MET A 179 4.58 -4.93 -15.45
N TYR A 180 3.62 -5.27 -16.33
CA TYR A 180 2.20 -5.21 -16.01
C TYR A 180 1.83 -6.11 -14.82
N PHE A 181 2.38 -7.33 -14.80
CA PHE A 181 2.15 -8.27 -13.71
C PHE A 181 2.70 -7.79 -12.38
N ASP A 182 3.93 -7.27 -12.38
CA ASP A 182 4.54 -6.68 -11.19
C ASP A 182 3.70 -5.50 -10.67
N MET A 183 3.25 -4.61 -11.56
CA MET A 183 2.41 -3.47 -11.18
C MET A 183 1.09 -3.88 -10.52
N LEU A 184 0.43 -4.92 -11.03
CA LEU A 184 -0.78 -5.48 -10.42
C LEU A 184 -0.46 -6.08 -9.04
N ASP A 185 0.64 -6.82 -8.92
CA ASP A 185 1.02 -7.51 -7.68
C ASP A 185 1.37 -6.52 -6.57
N PHE A 186 2.19 -5.49 -6.86
CA PHE A 186 2.49 -4.39 -5.93
C PHE A 186 1.21 -3.73 -5.42
N THR A 187 0.29 -3.40 -6.34
CA THR A 187 -1.01 -2.79 -5.99
C THR A 187 -1.86 -3.72 -5.11
N GLY A 188 -1.90 -5.01 -5.43
CA GLY A 188 -2.59 -6.02 -4.64
C GLY A 188 -2.01 -6.21 -3.24
N ASN A 189 -0.68 -6.16 -3.12
CA ASN A 189 0.01 -6.25 -1.84
C ASN A 189 -0.30 -5.06 -0.94
N ILE A 190 -0.33 -3.83 -1.46
CA ILE A 190 -0.72 -2.64 -0.68
C ILE A 190 -2.14 -2.81 -0.11
N ALA A 191 -3.09 -3.29 -0.92
CA ALA A 191 -4.45 -3.57 -0.46
C ALA A 191 -4.52 -4.71 0.58
N ARG A 192 -3.68 -5.74 0.42
CA ARG A 192 -3.54 -6.84 1.38
C ARG A 192 -2.99 -6.34 2.72
N HIS A 193 -1.96 -5.49 2.71
CA HIS A 193 -1.40 -4.88 3.92
C HIS A 193 -2.44 -4.00 4.63
N SER A 194 -3.22 -3.22 3.89
CA SER A 194 -4.35 -2.45 4.44
C SER A 194 -5.37 -3.36 5.16
N SER A 195 -5.74 -4.48 4.53
CA SER A 195 -6.64 -5.47 5.13
C SER A 195 -6.07 -6.12 6.40
N ASN A 196 -4.76 -6.38 6.42
CA ASN A 196 -4.09 -6.97 7.57
C ASN A 196 -4.05 -6.01 8.75
N ILE A 197 -3.71 -4.73 8.53
CA ILE A 197 -3.76 -3.68 9.56
C ILE A 197 -5.15 -3.65 10.20
N VAL A 198 -6.19 -3.58 9.37
CA VAL A 198 -7.59 -3.54 9.85
C VAL A 198 -7.93 -4.78 10.68
N LYS A 199 -7.58 -5.99 10.22
CA LYS A 199 -7.81 -7.24 10.97
C LYS A 199 -7.12 -7.22 12.33
N THR A 200 -5.88 -6.74 12.40
CA THR A 200 -5.12 -6.65 13.65
C THR A 200 -5.77 -5.67 14.63
N LEU A 201 -6.33 -4.56 14.15
CA LEU A 201 -6.97 -3.55 15.00
C LEU A 201 -8.31 -4.02 15.58
N ILE A 202 -9.10 -4.80 14.82
CA ILE A 202 -10.44 -5.26 15.25
C ILE A 202 -10.45 -6.60 15.97
N ALA A 203 -9.32 -7.32 16.01
CA ALA A 203 -9.21 -8.62 16.69
C ALA A 203 -9.11 -8.48 18.23
N LYS A 204 -9.20 -7.25 18.76
CA LYS A 204 -9.20 -6.93 20.20
C LYS A 204 -10.60 -6.86 20.79
#